data_AF-A0A3D5BTX1-F1
#
_entry.id   AF-A0A3D5BTX1-F1
#
_cell.length_a   1.000
_cell.length_b   1.000
_cell.length_c   1.000
_cell.angle_alpha   90.00
_cell.angle_beta   90.00
_cell.angle_gamma   90.00
#
_symmetry.space_group_name_H-M   'P 1'
#
loop_
_entity.id
_entity.type
_entity.pdbx_description
1 polymer ?
#
loop_
_entity_poly.entity_id
_entity_poly.type
_entity_poly.pdbx_seq_one_letter_code
_entity_poly.pdbx_strand_id
1 'polypeptide(L)'
;ERGVPVVVGCGPGVLDEGEVVTVDGGAGKIFADCLPGVMALSPDVERMHARIRAGNEDLAAVTVHLGLIDPEADNFTPEGCRSLHDVVRFCHEKSVAEMFSLVGRGGRGLGRSRRLVTELPLVMYVLDLGGGLSPQAGSKGPVGVELVDSAPLRAMWAGLADGRVTWDSSQLHVDWEELDRVSSGIFRMDSRILASYAIIAGEYMHLNIRFGYHFSIVDALCGGTPGANYVKFRFKGGGAALNQRAYRLIFVRDVLERFGYETVIRGDMLDASLARLGMEETATALRALGLVLAVTRLMDIRLADVPQAKREAASFMQNFFPEAAHE
;
A
#
# COMPACT_ATOMS: atom_id res chain seq x y z
N GLU A 1 -3.52 18.25 -9.65
CA GLU A 1 -3.66 17.29 -10.77
C GLU A 1 -4.97 17.34 -11.55
N ARG A 2 -6.13 17.80 -11.01
CA ARG A 2 -7.37 17.93 -11.81
C ARG A 2 -8.10 19.28 -11.74
N GLY A 3 -7.59 20.26 -10.98
CA GLY A 3 -8.22 21.58 -10.85
C GLY A 3 -9.58 21.59 -10.15
N VAL A 4 -9.98 20.48 -9.53
CA VAL A 4 -11.21 20.36 -8.75
C VAL A 4 -10.96 20.94 -7.35
N PRO A 5 -11.80 21.87 -6.85
CA PRO A 5 -11.71 22.35 -5.48
C PRO A 5 -11.85 21.20 -4.48
N VAL A 6 -10.97 21.17 -3.47
CA VAL A 6 -10.97 20.14 -2.43
C VAL A 6 -10.83 20.81 -1.07
N VAL A 7 -11.67 20.41 -0.11
CA VAL A 7 -11.53 20.74 1.30
C VAL A 7 -11.33 19.42 2.05
N VAL A 8 -10.29 19.34 2.89
CA VAL A 8 -9.97 18.17 3.71
C VAL A 8 -9.91 18.56 5.18
N GLY A 9 -10.08 17.60 6.09
CA GLY A 9 -9.98 17.84 7.54
C GLY A 9 -11.21 18.50 8.16
N CYS A 10 -12.35 18.53 7.46
CA CYS A 10 -13.63 18.79 8.10
C CYS A 10 -13.92 17.66 9.10
N GLY A 11 -14.37 18.00 10.32
CA GLY A 11 -14.91 17.00 11.23
C GLY A 11 -16.11 16.28 10.59
N PRO A 12 -16.53 15.11 11.12
CA PRO A 12 -17.68 14.38 10.59
C PRO A 12 -18.89 15.31 10.51
N GLY A 13 -19.33 15.59 9.29
CA GLY A 13 -20.30 16.62 8.96
C GLY A 13 -21.33 16.07 7.99
N VAL A 14 -22.50 15.79 8.56
CA VAL A 14 -23.87 15.67 8.02
C VAL A 14 -24.06 16.26 6.62
N LEU A 15 -23.58 15.57 5.58
CA LEU A 15 -24.04 15.81 4.22
C LEU A 15 -24.83 14.57 3.83
N ASP A 16 -26.11 14.77 3.53
CA ASP A 16 -26.96 13.68 3.11
C ASP A 16 -26.65 13.30 1.65
N GLU A 17 -26.84 12.02 1.31
CA GLU A 17 -26.67 11.57 -0.07
C GLU A 17 -27.62 12.35 -0.99
N GLY A 18 -27.06 13.01 -2.01
CA GLY A 18 -27.81 13.84 -2.96
C GLY A 18 -27.97 15.31 -2.56
N GLU A 19 -27.44 15.73 -1.41
CA GLU A 19 -27.42 17.14 -1.00
C GLU A 19 -26.54 17.98 -1.94
N VAL A 20 -27.06 19.15 -2.36
CA VAL A 20 -26.34 20.10 -3.21
C VAL A 20 -25.62 21.11 -2.34
N VAL A 21 -24.29 21.16 -2.46
CA VAL A 21 -23.43 22.09 -1.71
C VAL A 21 -22.45 22.83 -2.62
N THR A 22 -21.95 23.96 -2.12
CA THR A 22 -20.86 24.71 -2.76
C THR A 22 -19.56 24.51 -1.99
N VAL A 23 -18.50 24.08 -2.70
CA VAL A 23 -17.18 23.84 -2.12
C VAL A 23 -16.22 24.97 -2.51
N ASP A 24 -15.81 25.76 -1.52
CA ASP A 24 -14.75 26.75 -1.66
C ASP A 24 -13.43 26.18 -1.14
N GLY A 25 -12.65 25.60 -2.07
CA GLY A 25 -11.32 25.07 -1.78
C GLY A 25 -10.28 26.13 -1.40
N GLY A 26 -10.50 27.40 -1.74
CA GLY A 26 -9.60 28.50 -1.39
C GLY A 26 -9.77 28.97 0.05
N ALA A 27 -11.03 29.09 0.50
CA ALA A 27 -11.35 29.44 1.87
C ALA A 27 -11.41 28.23 2.82
N GLY A 28 -11.38 27.01 2.29
CA GLY A 28 -11.53 25.77 3.07
C GLY A 28 -12.94 25.61 3.65
N LYS A 29 -13.98 26.05 2.92
CA LYS A 29 -15.36 26.11 3.42
C LYS A 29 -16.32 25.34 2.53
N ILE A 30 -17.34 24.76 3.17
CA ILE A 30 -18.50 24.15 2.52
C ILE A 30 -19.71 25.00 2.89
N PHE A 31 -20.51 25.34 1.89
CA PHE A 31 -21.76 26.09 2.06
C PHE A 31 -22.94 25.25 1.58
N ALA A 32 -24.07 25.37 2.27
CA ALA A 32 -25.34 24.82 1.80
C ALA A 32 -25.76 25.48 0.48
N ASP A 33 -26.45 24.70 -0.36
CA ASP A 33 -26.95 25.09 -1.67
C ASP A 33 -25.86 25.44 -2.70
N CYS A 34 -26.31 25.69 -3.93
CA CYS A 34 -25.50 26.26 -5.01
C CYS A 34 -25.43 27.78 -4.82
N LEU A 35 -24.29 28.30 -4.37
CA LEU A 35 -24.03 29.74 -4.15
C LEU A 35 -23.30 30.33 -5.36
N PRO A 36 -23.99 31.03 -6.27
CA PRO A 36 -23.39 31.52 -7.51
C PRO A 36 -22.28 32.55 -7.26
N GLY A 37 -22.35 33.29 -6.14
CA GLY A 37 -21.35 34.30 -5.77
C GLY A 37 -20.00 33.72 -5.31
N VAL A 38 -19.99 32.50 -4.79
CA VAL A 38 -18.76 31.77 -4.44
C VAL A 38 -18.18 31.08 -5.67
N MET A 39 -19.06 30.61 -6.57
CA MET A 39 -18.68 30.09 -7.88
C MET A 39 -18.24 31.17 -8.87
N ALA A 40 -18.60 32.43 -8.61
CA ALA A 40 -18.23 33.56 -9.44
C ALA A 40 -16.73 33.84 -9.31
N LEU A 41 -15.96 33.37 -10.28
CA LEU A 41 -14.58 33.77 -10.47
C LEU A 41 -14.54 35.30 -10.59
N SER A 42 -13.88 35.97 -9.65
CA SER A 42 -13.63 37.41 -9.77
C SER A 42 -12.83 37.66 -11.06
N PRO A 43 -13.36 38.43 -12.03
CA PRO A 43 -12.66 38.69 -13.27
C PRO A 43 -11.30 39.36 -13.04
N ASP A 44 -11.15 40.13 -11.95
CA ASP A 44 -9.88 40.74 -11.56
C ASP A 44 -8.86 39.73 -11.05
N VAL A 45 -9.30 38.77 -10.24
CA VAL A 45 -8.44 37.68 -9.76
C VAL A 45 -8.01 36.80 -10.94
N GLU A 46 -8.91 36.48 -11.85
CA GLU A 46 -8.59 35.68 -13.04
C GLU A 46 -7.62 36.42 -13.97
N ARG A 47 -7.83 37.73 -14.20
CA ARG A 47 -6.89 38.58 -14.94
C ARG A 47 -5.51 38.62 -14.30
N MET A 48 -5.45 38.74 -12.97
CA MET A 48 -4.20 38.73 -12.21
C MET A 48 -3.48 37.38 -12.34
N HIS A 49 -4.19 36.27 -12.11
CA HIS A 49 -3.64 34.92 -12.27
C HIS A 49 -3.20 34.66 -13.71
N ALA A 50 -3.96 35.10 -14.72
CA ALA A 50 -3.58 34.98 -16.12
C ALA A 50 -2.29 35.74 -16.44
N ARG A 51 -2.13 36.96 -15.91
CA ARG A 51 -0.87 37.73 -16.06
C ARG A 51 0.32 37.04 -15.38
N ILE A 52 0.10 36.48 -14.19
CA ILE A 52 1.14 35.74 -13.46
C ILE A 52 1.51 34.47 -14.23
N ARG A 53 0.54 33.72 -14.76
CA ARG A 53 0.78 32.53 -15.59
C ARG A 53 1.58 32.91 -16.83
N ALA A 54 1.09 33.87 -17.61
CA ALA A 54 1.75 34.33 -18.83
C ALA A 54 3.18 34.81 -18.59
N GLY A 55 3.41 35.57 -17.51
CA GLY A 55 4.75 36.04 -17.14
C GLY A 55 5.72 34.94 -16.68
N ASN A 56 5.20 33.76 -16.33
CA ASN A 56 6.00 32.63 -15.83
C ASN A 56 5.87 31.38 -16.71
N GLU A 57 5.32 31.46 -17.93
CA GLU A 57 5.09 30.30 -18.79
C GLU A 57 6.39 29.53 -19.08
N ASP A 58 7.44 30.25 -19.50
CA ASP A 58 8.76 29.66 -19.78
C ASP A 58 9.36 29.01 -18.53
N LEU A 59 9.23 29.67 -17.38
CA LEU A 59 9.72 29.16 -16.11
C LEU A 59 8.93 27.91 -15.68
N ALA A 60 7.60 27.93 -15.81
CA ALA A 60 6.74 26.82 -15.45
C ALA A 60 7.01 25.57 -16.30
N ALA A 61 7.27 25.77 -17.61
CA ALA A 61 7.64 24.71 -18.54
C ALA A 61 8.90 23.95 -18.09
N VAL A 62 9.92 24.64 -17.55
CA VAL A 62 11.17 24.01 -17.14
C VAL A 62 11.25 23.66 -15.65
N THR A 63 10.27 24.07 -14.83
CA THR A 63 10.29 23.81 -13.38
C THR A 63 9.24 22.81 -12.93
N VAL A 64 7.96 23.06 -13.18
CA VAL A 64 6.84 22.33 -12.55
C VAL A 64 6.12 21.36 -13.49
N HIS A 65 6.34 21.48 -14.80
CA HIS A 65 5.72 20.60 -15.79
C HIS A 65 6.14 19.14 -15.58
N LEU A 66 5.20 18.21 -15.51
CA LEU A 66 5.48 16.77 -15.42
C LEU A 66 5.17 16.11 -16.78
N GLY A 67 6.22 15.83 -17.56
CA GLY A 67 6.15 15.15 -18.85
C GLY A 67 6.50 13.65 -18.77
N LEU A 68 7.30 13.23 -17.80
CA LEU A 68 7.65 11.82 -17.56
C LEU A 68 6.59 11.10 -16.72
N ILE A 69 5.44 10.83 -17.31
CA ILE A 69 4.30 10.24 -16.61
C ILE A 69 4.41 8.71 -16.48
N ASP A 70 4.75 8.04 -17.58
CA ASP A 70 4.82 6.57 -17.67
C ASP A 70 6.26 6.07 -17.51
N PRO A 71 6.59 5.38 -16.41
CA PRO A 71 7.90 4.76 -16.17
C PRO A 71 8.37 3.77 -17.25
N GLU A 72 7.44 3.14 -17.95
CA GLU A 72 7.72 2.10 -18.95
C GLU A 72 7.86 2.67 -20.37
N ALA A 73 7.63 3.97 -20.57
CA ALA A 73 7.73 4.60 -21.88
C ALA A 73 9.19 4.78 -22.32
N ASP A 74 9.45 4.69 -23.64
CA ASP A 74 10.78 4.83 -24.23
C ASP A 74 11.49 6.16 -23.88
N ASN A 75 10.72 7.20 -23.59
CA ASN A 75 11.24 8.51 -23.20
C ASN A 75 11.57 8.63 -21.70
N PHE A 76 11.41 7.58 -20.90
CA PHE A 76 11.76 7.59 -19.47
C PHE A 76 13.28 7.42 -19.26
N THR A 77 14.04 8.39 -19.76
CA THR A 77 15.50 8.45 -19.78
C THR A 77 16.00 9.79 -19.24
N PRO A 78 17.29 9.92 -18.86
CA PRO A 78 17.86 11.21 -18.50
C PRO A 78 17.64 12.28 -19.57
N GLU A 79 17.76 11.90 -20.85
CA GLU A 79 17.54 12.78 -22.01
C GLU A 79 16.07 13.17 -22.21
N GLY A 80 15.13 12.39 -21.65
CA GLY A 80 13.70 12.67 -21.67
C GLY A 80 13.25 13.71 -20.64
N CYS A 81 14.09 14.04 -19.66
CA CYS A 81 13.77 15.04 -18.64
C CYS A 81 13.79 16.45 -19.23
N ARG A 82 12.63 17.13 -19.25
CA ARG A 82 12.50 18.50 -19.81
C ARG A 82 12.25 19.57 -18.76
N SER A 83 12.03 19.17 -17.51
CA SER A 83 11.81 20.06 -16.38
C SER A 83 12.48 19.55 -15.10
N LEU A 84 12.55 20.39 -14.07
CA LEU A 84 12.98 19.97 -12.73
C LEU A 84 12.06 18.90 -12.13
N HIS A 85 10.75 18.99 -12.36
CA HIS A 85 9.80 17.98 -11.90
C HIS A 85 10.02 16.62 -12.58
N ASP A 86 10.38 16.61 -13.88
CA ASP A 86 10.79 15.38 -14.58
C ASP A 86 12.06 14.78 -13.98
N VAL A 87 13.05 15.60 -13.62
CA VAL A 87 14.27 15.12 -12.94
C VAL A 87 13.92 14.47 -11.60
N VAL A 88 13.08 15.12 -10.79
CA VAL A 88 12.60 14.55 -9.52
C VAL A 88 11.88 13.22 -9.75
N ARG A 89 10.98 13.16 -10.74
CA ARG A 89 10.23 11.94 -11.10
C ARG A 89 11.15 10.82 -11.59
N PHE A 90 12.10 11.13 -12.47
CA PHE A 90 13.06 10.16 -13.00
C PHE A 90 13.96 9.60 -11.89
N CYS A 91 14.54 10.47 -11.07
CA CYS A 91 15.35 10.05 -9.93
C CYS A 91 14.55 9.22 -8.94
N HIS A 92 13.30 9.59 -8.65
CA HIS A 92 12.41 8.81 -7.80
C HIS A 92 12.21 7.40 -8.37
N GLU A 93 11.80 7.28 -9.62
CA GLU A 93 11.53 5.99 -10.25
C GLU A 93 12.78 5.11 -10.35
N LYS A 94 13.93 5.67 -10.73
CA LYS A 94 15.19 4.89 -10.75
C LYS A 94 15.64 4.47 -9.35
N SER A 95 15.43 5.30 -8.33
CA SER A 95 15.72 4.94 -6.94
C SER A 95 14.82 3.80 -6.46
N VAL A 96 13.53 3.86 -6.81
CA VAL A 96 12.55 2.80 -6.53
C VAL A 96 12.98 1.51 -7.26
N ALA A 97 13.29 1.57 -8.56
CA ALA A 97 13.74 0.42 -9.33
C ALA A 97 15.02 -0.22 -8.76
N GLU A 98 16.00 0.58 -8.33
CA GLU A 98 17.21 0.07 -7.68
C GLU A 98 16.91 -0.55 -6.31
N MET A 99 16.04 0.08 -5.52
CA MET A 99 15.57 -0.49 -4.25
C MET A 99 14.94 -1.88 -4.46
N PHE A 100 14.19 -2.09 -5.54
CA PHE A 100 13.67 -3.40 -5.94
C PHE A 100 14.74 -4.37 -6.47
N SER A 101 15.70 -3.86 -7.25
CA SER A 101 16.84 -4.64 -7.77
C SER A 101 17.69 -5.25 -6.64
N LEU A 102 17.79 -4.55 -5.50
CA LEU A 102 18.47 -5.06 -4.29
C LEU A 102 17.87 -6.38 -3.77
N VAL A 103 16.59 -6.63 -4.05
CA VAL A 103 15.84 -7.79 -3.56
C VAL A 103 15.47 -8.81 -4.66
N GLY A 104 15.62 -8.43 -5.93
CA GLY A 104 15.39 -9.32 -7.08
C GLY A 104 16.41 -10.46 -7.22
N ARG A 105 16.24 -11.30 -8.27
CA ARG A 105 17.02 -12.54 -8.53
C ARG A 105 18.56 -12.38 -8.55
N GLY A 106 19.07 -11.16 -8.70
CA GLY A 106 20.51 -10.86 -8.63
C GLY A 106 21.08 -10.67 -7.22
N GLY A 107 20.22 -10.46 -6.20
CA GLY A 107 20.54 -10.51 -4.78
C GLY A 107 21.65 -9.58 -4.26
N ARG A 108 22.05 -8.54 -5.02
CA ARG A 108 23.21 -7.69 -4.67
C ARG A 108 23.04 -6.98 -3.32
N GLY A 109 21.80 -6.68 -2.89
CA GLY A 109 21.48 -6.09 -1.58
C GLY A 109 21.15 -7.10 -0.46
N LEU A 110 20.81 -8.35 -0.81
CA LEU A 110 20.43 -9.40 0.14
C LEU A 110 21.57 -9.81 1.09
N GLY A 111 22.81 -9.42 0.82
CA GLY A 111 23.93 -9.62 1.74
C GLY A 111 23.79 -8.82 3.04
N ARG A 112 23.03 -7.71 3.02
CA ARG A 112 22.77 -6.86 4.20
C ARG A 112 21.40 -7.08 4.82
N SER A 113 20.54 -7.88 4.19
CA SER A 113 19.24 -8.21 4.78
C SER A 113 19.42 -9.17 5.96
N ARG A 114 18.62 -8.95 7.00
CA ARG A 114 18.67 -9.70 8.25
C ARG A 114 17.43 -10.58 8.33
N ARG A 115 17.61 -11.84 8.72
CA ARG A 115 16.47 -12.74 8.95
C ARG A 115 15.68 -12.25 10.16
N LEU A 116 14.38 -12.07 10.01
CA LEU A 116 13.47 -11.76 11.10
C LEU A 116 13.19 -13.05 11.89
N VAL A 117 13.37 -13.00 13.20
CA VAL A 117 13.04 -14.09 14.13
C VAL A 117 11.57 -13.95 14.50
N THR A 118 10.76 -14.93 14.11
CA THR A 118 9.32 -14.91 14.32
C THR A 118 8.78 -16.31 14.55
N GLU A 119 7.69 -16.38 15.31
CA GLU A 119 6.89 -17.59 15.52
C GLU A 119 5.94 -17.89 14.35
N LEU A 120 5.76 -16.94 13.42
CA LEU A 120 4.99 -17.20 12.21
C LEU A 120 5.72 -18.25 11.36
N PRO A 121 5.00 -19.23 10.77
CA PRO A 121 5.60 -20.27 9.95
C PRO A 121 5.93 -19.73 8.55
N LEU A 122 6.76 -18.70 8.46
CA LEU A 122 7.25 -18.08 7.24
C LEU A 122 8.71 -17.65 7.42
N VAL A 123 9.44 -17.53 6.32
CA VAL A 123 10.79 -16.96 6.31
C VAL A 123 10.71 -15.52 5.80
N MET A 124 11.14 -14.57 6.62
CA MET A 124 11.17 -13.14 6.30
C MET A 124 12.59 -12.59 6.44
N TYR A 125 13.03 -11.85 5.42
CA TYR A 125 14.25 -11.04 5.49
C TYR A 125 13.91 -9.56 5.45
N VAL A 126 14.57 -8.78 6.30
CA VAL A 126 14.37 -7.35 6.42
C VAL A 126 15.63 -6.61 5.99
N LEU A 127 15.50 -5.65 5.09
CA LEU A 127 16.54 -4.70 4.70
C LEU A 127 16.17 -3.32 5.26
N ASP A 128 16.94 -2.84 6.23
CA ASP A 128 16.75 -1.51 6.81
C ASP A 128 17.51 -0.45 6.00
N LEU A 129 16.78 0.53 5.47
CA LEU A 129 17.29 1.71 4.78
C LEU A 129 17.62 2.84 5.76
N GLY A 130 17.12 2.77 6.99
CA GLY A 130 17.37 3.75 8.04
C GLY A 130 16.19 3.90 8.99
N GLY A 131 16.45 3.74 10.30
CA GLY A 131 15.45 3.94 11.35
C GLY A 131 14.33 2.91 11.38
N GLY A 132 14.38 1.86 10.55
CA GLY A 132 13.40 0.79 10.56
C GLY A 132 13.69 -0.28 11.62
N LEU A 133 14.95 -0.44 12.03
CA LEU A 133 15.36 -1.29 13.15
C LEU A 133 15.90 -0.44 14.30
N SER A 134 15.63 -0.90 15.52
CA SER A 134 16.17 -0.29 16.74
C SER A 134 17.70 -0.32 16.74
N PRO A 135 18.38 0.73 17.25
CA PRO A 135 19.83 0.70 17.46
C PRO A 135 20.30 -0.49 18.29
N GLN A 136 19.43 -1.01 19.17
CA GLN A 136 19.70 -2.20 20.01
C GLN A 136 19.80 -3.49 19.18
N ALA A 137 19.28 -3.51 17.95
CA ALA A 137 19.36 -4.66 17.07
C ALA A 137 20.78 -4.98 16.59
N GLY A 138 21.73 -4.06 16.77
CA GLY A 138 23.09 -4.20 16.25
C GLY A 138 23.16 -4.25 14.73
N SER A 139 24.32 -4.64 14.18
CA SER A 139 24.60 -4.55 12.74
C SER A 139 24.60 -5.88 11.97
N LYS A 140 24.48 -7.02 12.67
CA LYS A 140 24.62 -8.36 12.07
C LYS A 140 23.69 -9.38 12.73
N GLY A 141 23.48 -10.49 12.03
CA GLY A 141 22.71 -11.64 12.53
C GLY A 141 21.19 -11.47 12.38
N PRO A 142 20.42 -12.47 12.83
CA PRO A 142 18.96 -12.36 12.91
C PRO A 142 18.52 -11.18 13.78
N VAL A 143 17.29 -10.72 13.60
CA VAL A 143 16.69 -9.63 14.38
C VAL A 143 15.31 -10.07 14.85
N GLY A 144 14.98 -9.84 16.12
CA GLY A 144 13.64 -10.11 16.64
C GLY A 144 12.62 -9.08 16.19
N VAL A 145 11.35 -9.46 16.13
CA VAL A 145 10.24 -8.58 15.75
C VAL A 145 10.11 -7.40 16.72
N GLU A 146 10.44 -7.60 17.99
CA GLU A 146 10.44 -6.58 19.04
C GLU A 146 11.45 -5.44 18.80
N LEU A 147 12.43 -5.65 17.93
CA LEU A 147 13.46 -4.68 17.58
C LEU A 147 13.15 -3.93 16.26
N VAL A 148 11.96 -4.11 15.70
CA VAL A 148 11.47 -3.36 14.54
C VAL A 148 10.85 -2.06 15.02
N ASP A 149 11.41 -0.93 14.59
CA ASP A 149 10.92 0.43 14.90
C ASP A 149 10.10 1.04 13.75
N SER A 150 10.18 0.47 12.54
CA SER A 150 9.38 0.90 11.38
C SER A 150 7.89 0.89 11.71
N ALA A 151 7.27 2.08 11.76
CA ALA A 151 5.85 2.26 12.06
C ALA A 151 4.94 1.41 11.14
N PRO A 152 5.08 1.44 9.80
CA PRO A 152 4.24 0.64 8.93
C PRO A 152 4.47 -0.87 9.08
N LEU A 153 5.73 -1.33 9.26
CA LEU A 153 5.99 -2.77 9.44
C LEU A 153 5.43 -3.26 10.78
N ARG A 154 5.58 -2.51 11.88
CA ARG A 154 4.99 -2.88 13.17
C ARG A 154 3.47 -3.01 13.09
N ALA A 155 2.80 -2.04 12.47
CA ALA A 155 1.35 -2.04 12.33
C ALA A 155 0.87 -3.23 11.49
N MET A 156 1.49 -3.45 10.34
CA MET A 156 1.22 -4.60 9.46
C MET A 156 1.47 -5.93 10.18
N TRP A 157 2.59 -6.05 10.90
CA TRP A 157 2.97 -7.27 11.61
C TRP A 157 2.05 -7.57 12.79
N ALA A 158 1.56 -6.54 13.50
CA ALA A 158 0.60 -6.70 14.59
C ALA A 158 -0.72 -7.34 14.11
N GLY A 159 -1.12 -7.06 12.85
CA GLY A 159 -2.26 -7.73 12.25
C GLY A 159 -1.92 -9.14 11.78
N LEU A 160 -0.77 -9.30 11.12
CA LEU A 160 -0.31 -10.58 10.58
C LEU A 160 -0.11 -11.64 11.67
N ALA A 161 0.41 -11.22 12.82
CA ALA A 161 0.70 -12.05 13.98
C ALA A 161 -0.38 -11.95 15.08
N ASP A 162 -1.60 -11.52 14.74
CA ASP A 162 -2.69 -11.44 15.71
C ASP A 162 -2.99 -12.83 16.29
N GLY A 163 -2.93 -12.96 17.62
CA GLY A 163 -3.04 -14.24 18.31
C GLY A 163 -4.41 -14.93 18.20
N ARG A 164 -5.43 -14.23 17.70
CA ARG A 164 -6.74 -14.83 17.38
C ARG A 164 -6.71 -15.67 16.10
N VAL A 165 -5.68 -15.51 15.27
CA VAL A 165 -5.51 -16.30 14.04
C VAL A 165 -4.59 -17.49 14.31
N THR A 166 -5.10 -18.70 14.11
CA THR A 166 -4.31 -19.92 14.24
C THR A 166 -3.42 -20.15 13.03
N TRP A 167 -2.13 -20.37 13.27
CA TRP A 167 -1.17 -20.78 12.25
C TRP A 167 -0.90 -22.28 12.38
N ASP A 168 -1.05 -23.01 11.27
CA ASP A 168 -0.58 -24.39 11.20
C ASP A 168 0.95 -24.37 11.07
N SER A 169 1.64 -24.70 12.16
CA SER A 169 3.10 -24.72 12.24
C SER A 169 3.73 -25.88 11.46
N SER A 170 2.93 -26.84 10.97
CA SER A 170 3.42 -27.94 10.14
C SER A 170 3.71 -27.53 8.69
N GLN A 171 3.19 -26.37 8.25
CA GLN A 171 3.37 -25.84 6.90
C GLN A 171 4.21 -24.56 6.91
N LEU A 172 5.46 -24.65 6.45
CA LEU A 172 6.28 -23.46 6.20
C LEU A 172 5.77 -22.75 4.94
N HIS A 173 5.46 -21.46 5.05
CA HIS A 173 4.98 -20.64 3.94
C HIS A 173 6.18 -20.05 3.18
N VAL A 174 6.40 -20.53 1.96
CA VAL A 174 7.45 -20.11 1.00
C VAL A 174 6.85 -19.97 -0.40
N ASP A 175 7.62 -19.54 -1.40
CA ASP A 175 7.19 -19.57 -2.81
C ASP A 175 7.01 -21.02 -3.31
N TRP A 176 5.78 -21.56 -3.25
CA TRP A 176 5.53 -22.94 -3.73
C TRP A 176 5.63 -23.04 -5.25
N GLU A 177 5.24 -21.99 -5.99
CA GLU A 177 5.31 -21.97 -7.44
C GLU A 177 6.77 -22.01 -7.93
N GLU A 178 7.64 -21.21 -7.32
CA GLU A 178 9.07 -21.24 -7.62
C GLU A 178 9.74 -22.53 -7.10
N LEU A 179 9.32 -23.06 -5.94
CA LEU A 179 9.80 -24.37 -5.48
C LEU A 179 9.46 -25.48 -6.47
N ASP A 180 8.21 -25.58 -6.92
CA ASP A 180 7.76 -26.60 -7.87
C ASP A 180 8.50 -26.48 -9.21
N ARG A 181 8.67 -25.24 -9.73
CA ARG A 181 9.40 -24.98 -10.98
C ARG A 181 10.89 -25.34 -10.88
N VAL A 182 11.51 -25.21 -9.71
CA VAL A 182 12.96 -25.37 -9.48
C VAL A 182 13.30 -26.72 -8.82
N SER A 183 12.30 -27.52 -8.41
CA SER A 183 12.42 -28.81 -7.70
C SER A 183 13.13 -29.95 -8.46
N SER A 184 13.74 -29.68 -9.61
CA SER A 184 14.73 -30.56 -10.24
C SER A 184 16.10 -30.57 -9.52
N GLY A 185 16.25 -29.87 -8.38
CA GLY A 185 17.47 -29.91 -7.55
C GLY A 185 17.26 -29.53 -6.08
N ILE A 186 18.04 -30.16 -5.20
CA ILE A 186 18.00 -30.07 -3.73
C ILE A 186 18.34 -28.64 -3.27
N PHE A 187 17.34 -27.80 -2.99
CA PHE A 187 17.51 -26.53 -2.29
C PHE A 187 17.02 -26.62 -0.85
N ARG A 188 17.68 -25.87 0.04
CA ARG A 188 17.24 -25.70 1.43
C ARG A 188 16.06 -24.73 1.48
N MET A 189 15.04 -25.06 2.28
CA MET A 189 13.81 -24.25 2.48
C MET A 189 14.06 -22.85 3.08
N ASP A 190 15.31 -22.54 3.48
CA ASP A 190 15.77 -21.23 3.98
C ASP A 190 16.34 -20.30 2.86
N SER A 191 16.22 -20.71 1.59
CA SER A 191 16.69 -19.94 0.44
C SER A 191 16.04 -18.56 0.39
N ARG A 192 16.87 -17.50 0.31
CA ARG A 192 16.44 -16.11 0.16
C ARG A 192 15.58 -15.86 -1.08
N ILE A 193 15.67 -16.74 -2.09
CA ILE A 193 14.90 -16.65 -3.33
C ILE A 193 13.43 -17.03 -3.10
N LEU A 194 13.15 -17.95 -2.18
CA LEU A 194 11.81 -18.45 -1.86
C LEU A 194 11.17 -17.70 -0.67
N ALA A 195 11.94 -16.85 0.00
CA ALA A 195 11.53 -16.14 1.21
C ALA A 195 10.66 -14.92 0.92
N SER A 196 9.92 -14.49 1.93
CA SER A 196 9.33 -13.16 1.97
C SER A 196 10.40 -12.12 2.30
N TYR A 197 10.20 -10.88 1.86
CA TYR A 197 11.12 -9.80 2.18
C TYR A 197 10.40 -8.51 2.55
N ALA A 198 11.04 -7.70 3.37
CA ALA A 198 10.65 -6.34 3.65
C ALA A 198 11.84 -5.40 3.48
N ILE A 199 11.64 -4.28 2.79
CA ILE A 199 12.54 -3.13 2.80
C ILE A 199 11.88 -2.09 3.68
N ILE A 200 12.57 -1.59 4.70
CA ILE A 200 11.96 -0.72 5.70
C ILE A 200 12.80 0.52 5.97
N ALA A 201 12.13 1.57 6.42
CA ALA A 201 12.68 2.70 7.14
C ALA A 201 11.74 3.04 8.31
N GLY A 202 12.06 4.06 9.10
CA GLY A 202 11.23 4.47 10.23
C GLY A 202 9.74 4.68 9.89
N GLU A 203 9.47 5.33 8.76
CA GLU A 203 8.10 5.63 8.29
C GLU A 203 7.71 4.90 7.00
N TYR A 204 8.60 4.08 6.43
CA TYR A 204 8.39 3.43 5.13
C TYR A 204 8.49 1.91 5.22
N MET A 205 7.68 1.20 4.44
CA MET A 205 7.77 -0.24 4.24
C MET A 205 7.41 -0.60 2.80
N HIS A 206 8.28 -1.40 2.19
CA HIS A 206 7.97 -2.22 1.04
C HIS A 206 8.02 -3.70 1.45
N LEU A 207 6.87 -4.33 1.58
CA LEU A 207 6.72 -5.72 1.97
C LEU A 207 6.28 -6.57 0.79
N ASN A 208 6.99 -7.65 0.56
CA ASN A 208 6.64 -8.69 -0.38
C ASN A 208 6.54 -9.99 0.38
N ILE A 209 5.31 -10.47 0.52
CA ILE A 209 5.00 -11.65 1.31
C ILE A 209 4.47 -12.77 0.42
N ARG A 210 5.04 -13.95 0.65
CA ARG A 210 4.76 -15.17 -0.08
C ARG A 210 4.11 -16.17 0.85
N PHE A 211 2.87 -16.53 0.55
CA PHE A 211 2.12 -17.53 1.29
C PHE A 211 1.80 -18.72 0.39
N GLY A 212 2.84 -19.35 -0.13
CA GLY A 212 2.65 -20.47 -1.04
C GLY A 212 2.29 -20.02 -2.45
N TYR A 213 1.06 -20.35 -2.87
CA TYR A 213 0.57 -20.07 -4.24
C TYR A 213 -0.03 -18.67 -4.41
N HIS A 214 0.00 -17.83 -3.38
CA HIS A 214 -0.43 -16.44 -3.49
C HIS A 214 0.63 -15.49 -2.95
N PHE A 215 0.65 -14.33 -3.59
CA PHE A 215 1.69 -13.35 -3.51
C PHE A 215 1.06 -11.99 -3.24
N SER A 216 1.67 -11.27 -2.30
CA SER A 216 1.17 -9.97 -1.85
C SER A 216 2.30 -8.97 -1.79
N ILE A 217 2.08 -7.81 -2.38
CA ILE A 217 2.97 -6.65 -2.27
C ILE A 217 2.23 -5.58 -1.49
N VAL A 218 2.87 -5.02 -0.47
CA VAL A 218 2.41 -3.86 0.27
C VAL A 218 3.51 -2.79 0.20
N ASP A 219 3.17 -1.60 -0.24
CA ASP A 219 4.04 -0.43 -0.21
C ASP A 219 3.35 0.66 0.62
N ALA A 220 4.00 1.15 1.66
CA ALA A 220 3.36 2.05 2.61
C ALA A 220 4.31 3.11 3.14
N LEU A 221 3.78 4.33 3.27
CA LEU A 221 4.35 5.42 4.06
C LEU A 221 3.37 5.73 5.20
N CYS A 222 3.85 5.63 6.44
CA CYS A 222 3.09 5.86 7.66
C CYS A 222 3.96 6.67 8.63
N GLY A 223 3.72 7.98 8.65
CA GLY A 223 4.50 8.95 9.40
C GLY A 223 3.68 10.15 9.86
N GLY A 224 4.37 11.14 10.43
CA GLY A 224 3.73 12.29 11.07
C GLY A 224 3.05 13.30 10.13
N THR A 225 3.20 13.17 8.81
CA THR A 225 2.61 14.08 7.81
C THR A 225 1.42 13.42 7.12
N PRO A 226 0.16 13.73 7.49
CA PRO A 226 -1.01 13.01 6.98
C PRO A 226 -1.12 13.02 5.46
N GLY A 227 -0.84 14.15 4.81
CA GLY A 227 -0.93 14.29 3.36
C GLY A 227 0.08 13.44 2.57
N ALA A 228 1.14 12.94 3.22
CA ALA A 228 2.14 12.08 2.60
C ALA A 228 1.82 10.59 2.78
N ASN A 229 1.04 10.22 3.80
CA ASN A 229 0.78 8.83 4.14
C ASN A 229 0.00 8.12 3.05
N TYR A 230 0.36 6.86 2.78
CA TYR A 230 -0.33 6.01 1.83
C TYR A 230 -0.10 4.53 2.12
N VAL A 231 -0.99 3.69 1.60
CA VAL A 231 -0.84 2.25 1.49
C VAL A 231 -1.24 1.84 0.07
N LYS A 232 -0.38 1.10 -0.62
CA LYS A 232 -0.68 0.42 -1.88
C LYS A 232 -0.53 -1.07 -1.64
N PHE A 233 -1.53 -1.82 -2.05
CA PHE A 233 -1.59 -3.26 -1.87
C PHE A 233 -1.94 -3.94 -3.18
N ARG A 234 -1.18 -4.98 -3.53
CA ARG A 234 -1.49 -5.87 -4.64
C ARG A 234 -1.55 -7.29 -4.13
N PHE A 235 -2.66 -7.96 -4.43
CA PHE A 235 -2.91 -9.35 -4.09
C PHE A 235 -3.14 -10.16 -5.37
N LYS A 236 -2.43 -11.29 -5.53
CA LYS A 236 -2.62 -12.17 -6.68
C LYS A 236 -2.36 -13.63 -6.32
N GLY A 237 -3.03 -14.53 -7.02
CA GLY A 237 -2.72 -15.96 -7.03
C GLY A 237 -3.71 -16.79 -6.21
N GLY A 238 -3.31 -18.00 -5.83
CA GLY A 238 -4.10 -19.00 -5.12
C GLY A 238 -3.96 -20.38 -5.74
N GLY A 239 -4.01 -21.42 -4.93
CA GLY A 239 -3.93 -22.82 -5.38
C GLY A 239 -5.29 -23.41 -5.79
N ALA A 240 -6.37 -22.66 -5.57
CA ALA A 240 -7.75 -23.09 -5.83
C ALA A 240 -8.22 -22.79 -7.27
N ALA A 241 -9.42 -23.29 -7.62
CA ALA A 241 -10.05 -23.01 -8.90
C ALA A 241 -10.29 -21.51 -9.12
N LEU A 242 -10.41 -21.06 -10.38
CA LEU A 242 -10.56 -19.63 -10.71
C LEU A 242 -11.73 -18.95 -9.97
N ASN A 243 -12.89 -19.62 -9.88
CA ASN A 243 -14.06 -19.08 -9.18
C ASN A 243 -13.80 -18.91 -7.67
N GLN A 244 -13.12 -19.88 -7.06
CA GLN A 244 -12.76 -19.85 -5.65
C GLN A 244 -11.78 -18.71 -5.32
N ARG A 245 -10.79 -18.49 -6.20
CA ARG A 245 -9.89 -17.34 -6.11
C ARG A 245 -10.66 -16.03 -6.23
N ALA A 246 -11.63 -15.94 -7.14
CA ALA A 246 -12.49 -14.76 -7.28
C ALA A 246 -13.35 -14.49 -6.04
N TYR A 247 -13.91 -15.52 -5.38
CA TYR A 247 -14.66 -15.37 -4.13
C TYR A 247 -13.79 -14.81 -3.00
N ARG A 248 -12.51 -15.24 -2.93
CA ARG A 248 -11.57 -14.67 -1.96
C ARG A 248 -11.30 -13.19 -2.23
N LEU A 249 -11.24 -12.75 -3.48
CA LEU A 249 -11.08 -11.32 -3.79
C LEU A 249 -12.28 -10.48 -3.34
N ILE A 250 -13.49 -11.05 -3.38
CA ILE A 250 -14.69 -10.39 -2.83
C ILE A 250 -14.56 -10.22 -1.33
N PHE A 251 -14.12 -11.25 -0.60
CA PHE A 251 -13.83 -11.13 0.83
C PHE A 251 -12.81 -10.02 1.11
N VAL A 252 -11.67 -10.04 0.40
CA VAL A 252 -10.57 -9.08 0.62
C VAL A 252 -11.06 -7.66 0.37
N ARG A 253 -11.75 -7.42 -0.75
CA ARG A 253 -12.35 -6.12 -1.07
C ARG A 253 -13.31 -5.67 0.04
N ASP A 254 -14.31 -6.49 0.35
CA ASP A 254 -15.41 -6.09 1.24
C ASP A 254 -14.88 -5.78 2.66
N VAL A 255 -13.77 -6.38 3.08
CA VAL A 255 -13.07 -5.99 4.33
C VAL A 255 -12.27 -4.70 4.14
N LEU A 256 -11.42 -4.58 3.11
CA LEU A 256 -10.53 -3.43 2.96
C LEU A 256 -11.30 -2.12 2.72
N GLU A 257 -12.42 -2.14 1.99
CA GLU A 257 -13.24 -0.94 1.77
C GLU A 257 -13.81 -0.36 3.08
N ARG A 258 -13.97 -1.18 4.13
CA ARG A 258 -14.35 -0.72 5.49
C ARG A 258 -13.26 0.07 6.19
N PHE A 259 -12.02 -0.04 5.75
CA PHE A 259 -10.88 0.72 6.25
C PHE A 259 -10.48 1.86 5.28
N GLY A 260 -11.39 2.23 4.36
CA GLY A 260 -11.22 3.35 3.44
C GLY A 260 -10.34 3.06 2.22
N TYR A 261 -9.98 1.81 1.97
CA TYR A 261 -9.25 1.46 0.75
C TYR A 261 -10.17 1.57 -0.46
N GLU A 262 -9.68 2.18 -1.53
CA GLU A 262 -10.25 2.02 -2.87
C GLU A 262 -9.70 0.74 -3.49
N THR A 263 -10.54 -0.07 -4.14
CA THR A 263 -10.11 -1.36 -4.71
C THR A 263 -10.47 -1.50 -6.19
N VAL A 264 -9.65 -2.25 -6.93
CA VAL A 264 -9.88 -2.63 -8.32
C VAL A 264 -9.52 -4.10 -8.51
N ILE A 265 -10.46 -4.89 -9.02
CA ILE A 265 -10.26 -6.31 -9.32
C ILE A 265 -10.11 -6.50 -10.83
N ARG A 266 -9.04 -7.19 -11.27
CA ARG A 266 -8.79 -7.56 -12.67
C ARG A 266 -8.40 -9.05 -12.74
N GLY A 267 -9.34 -9.89 -13.13
CA GLY A 267 -9.14 -11.34 -13.14
C GLY A 267 -8.91 -11.89 -11.73
N ASP A 268 -7.73 -12.47 -11.48
CA ASP A 268 -7.33 -13.00 -10.17
C ASP A 268 -6.43 -12.05 -9.35
N MET A 269 -6.34 -10.79 -9.78
CA MET A 269 -5.58 -9.74 -9.12
C MET A 269 -6.52 -8.71 -8.49
N LEU A 270 -6.18 -8.29 -7.28
CA LEU A 270 -6.79 -7.14 -6.60
C LEU A 270 -5.70 -6.11 -6.31
N ASP A 271 -5.91 -4.88 -6.79
CA ASP A 271 -5.15 -3.70 -6.39
C ASP A 271 -6.01 -2.90 -5.40
N ALA A 272 -5.42 -2.46 -4.30
CA ALA A 272 -6.05 -1.57 -3.33
C ALA A 272 -5.13 -0.40 -2.96
N SER A 273 -5.72 0.76 -2.72
CA SER A 273 -4.99 1.95 -2.32
C SER A 273 -5.72 2.77 -1.27
N LEU A 274 -4.96 3.35 -0.36
CA LEU A 274 -5.39 4.28 0.68
C LEU A 274 -4.37 5.41 0.76
N ALA A 275 -4.80 6.66 0.93
CA ALA A 275 -3.88 7.79 1.02
C ALA A 275 -4.46 8.94 1.84
N ARG A 276 -3.57 9.84 2.28
CA ARG A 276 -3.89 11.13 2.92
C ARG A 276 -4.58 11.01 4.28
N LEU A 277 -4.26 9.96 5.04
CA LEU A 277 -4.75 9.75 6.41
C LEU A 277 -3.70 10.10 7.46
N GLY A 278 -4.13 10.35 8.69
CA GLY A 278 -3.22 10.45 9.83
C GLY A 278 -2.44 9.15 10.07
N MET A 279 -1.40 9.26 10.89
CA MET A 279 -0.51 8.13 11.19
C MET A 279 -1.27 6.98 11.87
N GLU A 280 -2.17 7.28 12.82
CA GLU A 280 -2.91 6.29 13.57
C GLU A 280 -3.94 5.55 12.70
N GLU A 281 -4.64 6.27 11.82
CA GLU A 281 -5.60 5.67 10.89
C GLU A 281 -4.87 4.82 9.84
N THR A 282 -3.73 5.30 9.34
CA THR A 282 -2.88 4.55 8.40
C THR A 282 -2.35 3.26 9.05
N ALA A 283 -1.89 3.34 10.31
CA ALA A 283 -1.46 2.17 11.07
C ALA A 283 -2.62 1.20 11.34
N THR A 284 -3.82 1.69 11.64
CA THR A 284 -5.02 0.87 11.82
C THR A 284 -5.38 0.13 10.54
N ALA A 285 -5.35 0.81 9.40
CA ALA A 285 -5.60 0.23 8.08
C ALA A 285 -4.53 -0.82 7.71
N LEU A 286 -3.26 -0.61 8.05
CA LEU A 286 -2.19 -1.59 7.86
C LEU A 286 -2.37 -2.82 8.76
N ARG A 287 -2.79 -2.63 10.02
CA ARG A 287 -3.10 -3.74 10.93
C ARG A 287 -4.26 -4.59 10.38
N ALA A 288 -5.30 -3.95 9.87
CA ALA A 288 -6.41 -4.67 9.23
C ALA A 288 -5.93 -5.46 8.00
N LEU A 289 -5.08 -4.87 7.15
CA LEU A 289 -4.47 -5.55 6.02
C LEU A 289 -3.62 -6.76 6.45
N GLY A 290 -2.84 -6.63 7.53
CA GLY A 290 -2.09 -7.74 8.11
C GLY A 290 -2.98 -8.90 8.53
N LEU A 291 -4.09 -8.61 9.21
CA LEU A 291 -5.09 -9.61 9.59
C LEU A 291 -5.75 -10.27 8.37
N VAL A 292 -6.12 -9.50 7.35
CA VAL A 292 -6.66 -10.00 6.08
C VAL A 292 -5.69 -11.01 5.46
N LEU A 293 -4.40 -10.68 5.38
CA LEU A 293 -3.39 -11.60 4.87
C LEU A 293 -3.26 -12.88 5.72
N ALA A 294 -3.34 -12.76 7.04
CA ALA A 294 -3.27 -13.92 7.93
C ALA A 294 -4.47 -14.89 7.78
N VAL A 295 -5.69 -14.38 7.54
CA VAL A 295 -6.89 -15.23 7.43
C VAL A 295 -7.11 -15.78 6.01
N THR A 296 -6.63 -15.09 4.98
CA THR A 296 -6.90 -15.45 3.57
C THR A 296 -6.04 -16.58 3.02
N ARG A 297 -5.08 -17.11 3.81
CA ARG A 297 -4.06 -18.07 3.36
C ARG A 297 -4.62 -19.35 2.74
N LEU A 298 -5.68 -19.91 3.31
CA LEU A 298 -6.33 -21.13 2.84
C LEU A 298 -7.82 -20.92 2.54
N MET A 299 -8.23 -19.65 2.44
CA MET A 299 -9.63 -19.28 2.33
C MET A 299 -10.20 -19.63 0.95
N ASP A 300 -9.42 -19.47 -0.11
CA ASP A 300 -9.84 -19.78 -1.48
C ASP A 300 -10.33 -21.23 -1.59
N ILE A 301 -9.62 -22.19 -0.99
CA ILE A 301 -10.01 -23.62 -1.05
C ILE A 301 -11.40 -23.89 -0.44
N ARG A 302 -11.86 -23.07 0.52
CA ARG A 302 -13.09 -23.31 1.31
C ARG A 302 -14.31 -22.54 0.82
N LEU A 303 -14.11 -21.48 0.02
CA LEU A 303 -15.20 -20.67 -0.48
C LEU A 303 -15.91 -21.37 -1.64
N ALA A 304 -17.23 -21.49 -1.54
CA ALA A 304 -18.09 -22.15 -2.51
C ALA A 304 -18.84 -21.13 -3.40
N ASP A 305 -19.18 -19.95 -2.87
CA ASP A 305 -19.94 -18.93 -3.60
C ASP A 305 -19.73 -17.50 -3.06
N VAL A 306 -20.29 -16.52 -3.78
CA VAL A 306 -20.25 -15.09 -3.42
C VAL A 306 -20.97 -14.79 -2.09
N PRO A 307 -22.19 -15.30 -1.83
CA PRO A 307 -22.84 -15.11 -0.53
C PRO A 307 -21.99 -15.57 0.66
N GLN A 308 -21.27 -16.70 0.53
CA GLN A 308 -20.36 -17.17 1.56
C GLN A 308 -19.21 -16.19 1.77
N ALA A 309 -18.55 -15.73 0.70
CA ALA A 309 -17.46 -14.74 0.82
C ALA A 309 -17.90 -13.47 1.56
N LYS A 310 -19.11 -12.97 1.30
CA LYS A 310 -19.69 -11.82 2.01
C LYS A 310 -19.98 -12.10 3.48
N ARG A 311 -20.51 -13.29 3.81
CA ARG A 311 -20.73 -13.71 5.20
C ARG A 311 -19.42 -13.84 5.96
N GLU A 312 -18.39 -14.38 5.33
CA GLU A 312 -17.04 -14.46 5.92
C GLU A 312 -16.46 -13.06 6.18
N ALA A 313 -16.65 -12.11 5.27
CA ALA A 313 -16.21 -10.72 5.46
C ALA A 313 -16.94 -10.06 6.65
N ALA A 314 -18.25 -10.25 6.76
CA ALA A 314 -19.02 -9.76 7.90
C ALA A 314 -18.59 -10.42 9.22
N SER A 315 -18.35 -11.73 9.23
CA SER A 315 -17.86 -12.45 10.41
C SER A 315 -16.45 -12.00 10.80
N PHE A 316 -15.58 -11.72 9.82
CA PHE A 316 -14.27 -11.13 10.06
C PHE A 316 -14.41 -9.79 10.79
N MET A 317 -15.26 -8.89 10.31
CA MET A 317 -15.47 -7.60 10.98
C MET A 317 -15.96 -7.78 12.41
N GLN A 318 -16.95 -8.64 12.65
CA GLN A 318 -17.47 -8.89 14.00
C GLN A 318 -16.43 -9.48 14.96
N ASN A 319 -15.59 -10.39 14.48
CA ASN A 319 -14.61 -11.09 15.32
C ASN A 319 -13.37 -10.24 15.60
N PHE A 320 -12.92 -9.46 14.62
CA PHE A 320 -11.66 -8.74 14.69
C PHE A 320 -11.82 -7.27 15.05
N PHE A 321 -12.94 -6.65 14.66
CA PHE A 321 -13.24 -5.22 14.77
C PHE A 321 -14.71 -4.97 15.14
N PRO A 322 -15.20 -5.48 16.30
CA PRO A 322 -16.62 -5.42 16.66
C PRO A 322 -17.17 -3.98 16.72
N GLU A 323 -16.35 -3.01 17.13
CA GLU A 323 -16.73 -1.60 17.19
C GLU A 323 -16.96 -1.00 15.79
N ALA A 324 -16.18 -1.43 14.80
CA ALA A 324 -16.31 -0.99 13.40
C ALA A 324 -17.36 -1.77 12.61
N ALA A 325 -17.94 -2.84 13.17
CA ALA A 325 -18.93 -3.68 12.49
C ALA A 325 -20.38 -3.15 12.57
N HIS A 326 -20.62 -2.14 13.43
CA HIS A 326 -21.94 -1.55 13.67
C HIS A 326 -22.18 -0.22 12.93
N GLU A 327 -21.14 0.32 12.28
CA GLU A 327 -21.25 1.40 11.28
C GLU A 327 -21.50 0.83 9.87
#